data_AF-A0A8D5U463-F1
#
_entry.id   AF-A0A8D5U463-F1
#
_cell.length_a   1.000
_cell.length_b   1.000
_cell.length_c   1.000
_cell.angle_alpha   90.00
_cell.angle_beta   90.00
_cell.angle_gamma   90.00
#
_symmetry.space_group_name_H-M   'P 1'
#
loop_
_entity.id
_entity.type
_entity.pdbx_description
1 polymer ?
#
loop_
_entity_poly.entity_id
_entity_poly.type
_entity_poly.pdbx_seq_one_letter_code
_entity_poly.pdbx_strand_id
1 'polypeptide(L)'
;MKVRIIYDDGKEEEVELNKVEVIKSEKEGKNYAHFKYVRSNEPITIIHIYVPTNESPTVTPVNVEEEIKNKVGTVVRYKNVADELISRAKIVPLQIPRDKCYFCGDPASNQYNNKQVCSTCFSYLTKYGENSVEFRNYLNRKLMNKLI
;
A
#
# COMPACT_ATOMS: atom_id res chain seq x y z
N MET A 1 -6.58 42.53 -6.83
CA MET A 1 -5.58 43.36 -6.12
C MET A 1 -4.39 43.50 -7.05
N LYS A 2 -3.75 44.67 -7.12
CA LYS A 2 -2.63 44.88 -8.04
C LYS A 2 -1.35 45.17 -7.29
N VAL A 3 -0.23 44.68 -7.80
CA VAL A 3 1.11 44.99 -7.28
C VAL A 3 2.03 45.42 -8.40
N ARG A 4 2.90 46.36 -8.07
CA ARG A 4 3.94 46.84 -8.96
C ARG A 4 5.26 46.18 -8.58
N ILE A 5 5.88 45.51 -9.55
CA ILE A 5 7.20 44.90 -9.42
C ILE A 5 8.20 45.88 -10.04
N ILE A 6 9.22 46.26 -9.28
CA ILE A 6 10.32 47.11 -9.75
C ILE A 6 11.56 46.24 -9.76
N TYR A 7 12.14 46.07 -10.94
CA TYR A 7 13.36 45.31 -11.16
C TYR A 7 14.60 46.19 -10.95
N ASP A 8 15.75 45.57 -10.68
CA ASP A 8 17.01 46.28 -10.46
C ASP A 8 17.48 47.07 -11.70
N ASP A 9 17.02 46.70 -12.90
CA ASP A 9 17.27 47.41 -14.15
C ASP A 9 16.32 48.61 -14.37
N GLY A 10 15.48 48.92 -13.38
CA GLY A 10 14.51 50.01 -13.42
C GLY A 10 13.25 49.69 -14.21
N LYS A 11 13.08 48.46 -14.74
CA LYS A 11 11.81 48.06 -15.35
C LYS A 11 10.74 47.97 -14.28
N GLU A 12 9.56 48.48 -14.62
CA GLU A 12 8.36 48.35 -13.80
C GLU A 12 7.33 47.50 -14.53
N GLU A 13 6.66 46.64 -13.79
CA GLU A 13 5.52 45.89 -14.28
C GLU A 13 4.39 45.93 -13.25
N GLU A 14 3.16 45.97 -13.73
CA GLU A 14 1.96 45.87 -12.90
C GLU A 14 1.33 44.51 -13.12
N VAL A 15 1.16 43.74 -12.04
CA VAL A 15 0.50 42.43 -12.09
C VAL A 15 -0.74 42.43 -11.24
N GLU A 16 -1.77 41.78 -11.77
CA GLU A 16 -2.99 41.50 -11.03
C GLU A 16 -2.87 40.17 -10.29
N LEU A 17 -3.09 40.23 -8.98
CA LEU A 17 -3.08 39.08 -8.10
C LEU A 17 -4.48 38.46 -8.02
N ASN A 18 -4.52 37.15 -8.20
CA ASN A 18 -5.72 36.36 -8.02
C ASN A 18 -5.86 35.96 -6.55
N LYS A 19 -7.07 36.12 -6.01
CA LYS A 19 -7.41 35.58 -4.71
C LYS A 19 -7.54 34.07 -4.82
N VAL A 20 -6.81 33.35 -4.00
CA VAL A 20 -6.80 31.88 -3.99
C VAL A 20 -7.73 31.35 -2.91
N GLU A 21 -7.56 31.84 -1.69
CA GLU A 21 -8.23 31.27 -0.52
C GLU A 21 -8.32 32.26 0.64
N VAL A 22 -9.13 31.93 1.64
CA VAL A 22 -9.18 32.63 2.92
C VAL A 22 -8.77 31.64 4.01
N ILE A 23 -7.73 32.01 4.76
CA ILE A 23 -7.14 31.19 5.81
C ILE A 23 -7.47 31.81 7.16
N LYS A 24 -7.87 30.98 8.13
CA LYS A 24 -8.06 31.43 9.51
C LYS A 24 -6.74 31.36 10.27
N SER A 25 -6.29 32.48 10.84
CA SER A 25 -5.18 32.49 11.78
C SER A 25 -5.69 32.07 13.16
N GLU A 26 -5.28 30.89 13.62
CA GLU A 26 -5.64 30.41 14.96
C GLU A 26 -5.03 31.26 16.08
N LYS A 27 -3.86 31.86 15.85
CA LYS A 27 -3.15 32.68 16.83
C LYS A 27 -3.81 34.04 17.06
N GLU A 28 -4.35 34.63 16.00
CA GLU A 28 -4.87 36.02 16.04
C GLU A 28 -6.38 36.10 15.94
N GLY A 29 -7.06 34.97 15.71
CA GLY A 29 -8.52 34.91 15.53
C GLY A 29 -9.03 35.67 14.30
N LYS A 30 -8.13 36.07 13.40
CA LYS A 30 -8.42 36.85 12.17
C LYS A 30 -8.32 35.98 10.93
N ASN A 31 -9.13 36.31 9.94
CA ASN A 31 -9.07 35.66 8.63
C ASN A 31 -8.18 36.48 7.70
N TYR A 32 -7.43 35.80 6.85
CA TYR A 32 -6.53 36.39 5.87
C TYR A 32 -6.90 35.89 4.48
N ALA A 33 -7.15 36.82 3.56
CA ALA A 33 -7.28 36.52 2.14
C ALA A 33 -5.87 36.34 1.55
N HIS A 34 -5.62 35.15 1.01
CA HIS A 34 -4.39 34.81 0.30
C HIS A 34 -4.54 35.14 -1.18
N PHE A 35 -3.64 35.99 -1.66
CA PHE A 35 -3.48 36.34 -3.05
C PHE A 35 -2.17 35.76 -3.57
N LYS A 36 -2.22 35.14 -4.76
CA LYS A 36 -1.07 34.49 -5.38
C LYS A 36 -0.89 34.94 -6.82
N TYR A 37 0.36 35.18 -7.20
CA TYR A 37 0.79 35.31 -8.59
C TYR A 37 2.01 34.41 -8.81
N VAL A 38 1.98 33.66 -9.91
CA VAL A 38 3.07 32.77 -10.32
C VAL A 38 3.34 33.00 -11.80
N ARG A 39 4.59 33.31 -12.12
CA ARG A 39 5.11 33.35 -13.47
C ARG A 39 6.24 32.36 -13.57
N SER A 40 6.06 31.37 -14.43
CA SER A 40 7.02 30.29 -14.64
C SER A 40 8.10 30.61 -15.69
N ASN A 41 7.93 31.67 -16.48
CA ASN A 41 8.92 32.13 -17.45
C ASN A 41 9.99 32.98 -16.76
N GLU A 42 11.23 32.93 -17.24
CA GLU A 42 12.33 33.70 -16.64
C GLU A 42 12.10 35.22 -16.74
N PRO A 43 12.29 35.98 -15.64
CA PRO A 43 12.61 35.49 -14.29
C PRO A 43 11.40 34.85 -13.60
N ILE A 44 11.59 33.65 -13.04
CA ILE A 44 10.55 32.97 -12.27
C ILE A 44 10.14 33.85 -11.09
N THR A 45 8.88 34.25 -11.05
CA THR A 45 8.38 35.22 -10.08
C THR A 45 7.20 34.61 -9.34
N ILE A 46 7.28 34.58 -8.01
CA ILE A 46 6.24 34.05 -7.13
C ILE A 46 5.94 35.10 -6.06
N ILE A 47 4.69 35.55 -6.01
CA ILE A 47 4.23 36.56 -5.06
C ILE A 47 3.08 35.98 -4.25
N HIS A 48 3.20 36.06 -2.92
CA HIS A 48 2.15 35.71 -1.97
C HIS A 48 1.85 36.93 -1.10
N ILE A 49 0.59 37.33 -1.03
CA ILE A 49 0.15 38.43 -0.17
C ILE A 49 -1.02 37.95 0.66
N TYR A 50 -0.96 38.23 1.97
CA TYR A 50 -2.01 37.90 2.92
C TYR A 50 -2.58 39.20 3.47
N VAL A 51 -3.87 39.43 3.26
CA VAL A 51 -4.55 40.66 3.69
C VAL A 51 -5.64 40.28 4.69
N PRO A 52 -5.74 40.95 5.85
CA PRO A 52 -6.85 40.74 6.77
C PRO A 52 -8.20 40.90 6.07
N THR A 53 -9.12 39.97 6.29
CA THR A 53 -10.47 40.00 5.70
C THR A 53 -11.51 39.57 6.72
N ASN A 54 -12.75 40.03 6.53
CA ASN A 54 -13.91 39.60 7.31
C ASN A 54 -14.63 38.40 6.70
N GLU A 55 -14.16 37.91 5.55
CA GLU A 55 -14.73 36.74 4.90
C GLU A 55 -14.49 35.46 5.70
N SER A 56 -15.39 34.49 5.57
CA SER A 56 -15.23 33.18 6.19
C SER A 56 -14.06 32.40 5.57
N PRO A 57 -13.31 31.63 6.36
CA PRO A 57 -12.23 30.81 5.84
C PRO A 57 -12.76 29.79 4.84
N THR A 58 -12.13 29.71 3.68
CA THR A 58 -12.42 28.71 2.64
C THR A 58 -11.61 27.43 2.84
N VAL A 59 -10.55 27.51 3.65
CA VAL A 59 -9.68 26.37 3.98
C VAL A 59 -9.88 26.00 5.44
N THR A 60 -10.27 24.76 5.68
CA THR A 60 -10.16 24.14 6.99
C THR A 60 -8.74 23.60 7.14
N PRO A 61 -7.96 24.03 8.14
CA PRO A 61 -6.66 23.43 8.39
C PRO A 61 -6.82 21.93 8.61
N VAL A 62 -5.95 21.13 8.00
CA VAL A 62 -5.96 19.68 8.17
C VAL A 62 -5.65 19.39 9.65
N ASN A 63 -6.57 18.74 10.36
CA ASN A 63 -6.34 18.34 11.74
C ASN A 63 -5.37 17.15 11.77
N VAL A 64 -4.08 17.46 11.71
CA VAL A 64 -2.99 16.47 11.66
C VAL A 64 -3.06 15.51 12.85
N GLU A 65 -3.51 15.98 14.02
CA GLU A 65 -3.65 15.13 15.21
C GLU A 65 -4.74 14.06 15.05
N GLU A 66 -5.90 14.41 14.48
CA GLU A 66 -6.95 13.44 14.17
C GLU A 66 -6.48 12.45 13.10
N GLU A 67 -5.78 12.92 12.07
CA GLU A 67 -5.26 12.05 11.02
C GLU A 67 -4.21 11.05 11.56
N ILE A 68 -3.33 11.51 12.46
CA ILE A 68 -2.37 10.64 13.16
C ILE A 68 -3.11 9.64 14.05
N LYS A 69 -4.09 10.06 14.86
CA LYS A 69 -4.88 9.15 15.71
C LYS A 69 -5.58 8.06 14.90
N ASN A 70 -6.19 8.44 13.77
CA ASN A 70 -6.88 7.50 12.89
C ASN A 70 -5.91 6.49 12.24
N LYS A 71 -4.72 6.92 11.82
CA LYS A 71 -3.69 6.03 11.26
C LYS A 71 -3.10 5.10 12.32
N VAL A 72 -2.79 5.61 13.52
CA VAL A 72 -2.27 4.80 14.64
C VAL A 72 -3.28 3.73 15.06
N GLY A 73 -4.57 4.07 15.17
CA GLY A 73 -5.64 3.11 15.48
C GLY A 73 -5.74 1.98 14.45
N THR A 74 -5.48 2.27 13.18
CA THR A 74 -5.48 1.29 12.09
C THR A 74 -4.28 0.33 12.17
N VAL A 75 -3.09 0.84 12.52
CA VAL A 75 -1.87 0.03 12.69
C VAL A 75 -2.01 -0.95 13.87
N VAL A 76 -2.60 -0.51 14.98
CA VAL A 76 -2.83 -1.38 16.16
C VAL A 76 -3.78 -2.53 15.82
N ARG A 77 -4.86 -2.27 15.08
CA ARG A 77 -5.79 -3.32 14.63
C ARG A 77 -5.11 -4.33 13.71
N TYR A 78 -4.28 -3.87 12.77
CA TYR A 78 -3.56 -4.76 11.86
C TYR A 78 -2.57 -5.67 12.60
N LYS A 79 -1.87 -5.13 13.60
CA LYS A 79 -0.94 -5.91 14.43
C LYS A 79 -1.66 -7.04 15.18
N ASN A 80 -2.83 -6.75 15.77
CA ASN A 80 -3.62 -7.76 16.48
C ASN A 80 -4.13 -8.89 15.56
N VAL A 81 -4.56 -8.55 14.33
CA VAL A 81 -5.00 -9.56 13.35
C VAL A 81 -3.82 -10.40 12.85
N ALA A 82 -2.66 -9.78 12.61
CA ALA A 82 -1.45 -10.51 12.22
C ALA A 82 -0.97 -11.44 13.34
N ASP A 83 -0.96 -10.99 14.59
CA ASP A 83 -0.59 -11.80 15.75
C ASP A 83 -1.58 -12.97 15.97
N GLU A 84 -2.87 -12.76 15.69
CA GLU A 84 -3.88 -13.82 15.72
C GLU A 84 -3.67 -14.86 14.60
N LEU A 85 -3.33 -14.42 13.39
CA LEU A 85 -3.01 -15.32 12.28
C LEU A 85 -1.71 -16.10 12.55
N ILE A 86 -0.68 -15.46 13.11
CA ILE A 86 0.58 -16.09 13.48
C ILE A 86 0.38 -17.12 14.60
N SER A 87 -0.42 -16.80 15.61
CA SER A 87 -0.72 -17.73 16.71
C SER A 87 -1.54 -18.94 16.23
N ARG A 88 -2.54 -18.73 15.36
CA ARG A 88 -3.25 -19.84 14.69
C ARG A 88 -2.30 -20.69 13.85
N ALA A 89 -1.41 -20.08 13.06
CA ALA A 89 -0.43 -20.81 12.25
C ALA A 89 0.59 -21.60 13.08
N LYS A 90 0.93 -21.14 14.30
CA LYS A 90 1.84 -21.86 15.22
C LYS A 90 1.21 -23.07 15.91
N ILE A 91 -0.13 -23.13 16.02
CA ILE A 91 -0.85 -24.23 16.68
C ILE A 91 -1.16 -25.38 15.71
N VAL A 92 -1.33 -25.09 14.41
CA VAL A 92 -1.70 -26.08 13.38
C VAL A 92 -0.65 -27.18 13.09
N PRO A 93 0.68 -27.03 13.26
CA PRO A 93 1.62 -28.07 12.84
C PRO A 93 1.71 -29.28 13.78
N LEU A 94 1.03 -29.29 14.93
CA LEU A 94 1.21 -30.33 15.96
C LEU A 94 0.15 -31.45 15.97
N GLN A 95 -0.92 -31.40 15.16
CA GLN A 95 -2.02 -32.37 15.25
C GLN A 95 -2.62 -32.84 13.91
N ILE A 96 -1.84 -32.89 12.83
CA ILE A 96 -2.29 -33.60 11.62
C ILE A 96 -1.48 -34.89 11.51
N PRO A 97 -2.07 -36.08 11.65
CA PRO A 97 -1.42 -37.30 11.17
C PRO A 97 -1.11 -37.04 9.70
N ARG A 98 0.18 -36.94 9.36
CA ARG A 98 0.59 -36.69 7.99
C ARG A 98 0.16 -37.89 7.17
N ASP A 99 -1.01 -37.78 6.53
CA ASP A 99 -1.46 -38.77 5.56
C ASP A 99 -0.32 -38.99 4.59
N LYS A 100 0.04 -40.25 4.37
CA LYS A 100 1.13 -40.58 3.46
C LYS A 100 0.59 -40.55 2.04
N CYS A 101 1.39 -40.05 1.12
CA CYS A 101 1.11 -40.11 -0.30
C CYS A 101 0.89 -41.56 -0.72
N TYR A 102 -0.24 -41.84 -1.34
CA TYR A 102 -0.65 -43.16 -1.82
C TYR A 102 0.41 -43.81 -2.74
N PHE A 103 1.14 -43.01 -3.52
CA PHE A 103 2.10 -43.51 -4.52
C PHE A 103 3.55 -43.61 -4.05
N CYS A 104 4.00 -42.72 -3.15
CA CYS A 104 5.43 -42.63 -2.80
C CYS A 104 5.73 -42.55 -1.30
N GLY A 105 4.71 -42.53 -0.45
CA GLY A 105 4.84 -42.52 1.02
C GLY A 105 5.35 -41.22 1.63
N ASP A 106 5.62 -40.17 0.84
CA ASP A 106 5.95 -38.83 1.34
C ASP A 106 4.75 -38.18 2.04
N PRO A 107 4.93 -37.14 2.87
CA PRO A 107 3.81 -36.38 3.42
C PRO A 107 2.86 -35.91 2.31
N ALA A 108 1.59 -36.32 2.39
CA ALA A 108 0.54 -35.87 1.50
C ALA A 108 0.17 -34.42 1.86
N SER A 109 -0.13 -33.66 0.82
CA SER A 109 -0.50 -32.25 0.90
C SER A 109 -1.66 -31.91 -0.02
N ASN A 110 -2.09 -32.84 -0.88
CA ASN A 110 -3.10 -32.67 -1.91
C ASN A 110 -3.92 -33.96 -2.09
N GLN A 111 -5.04 -33.86 -2.83
CA GLN A 111 -5.89 -35.01 -3.18
C GLN A 111 -6.06 -35.09 -4.71
N TYR A 112 -5.87 -36.27 -5.29
CA TYR A 112 -6.08 -36.55 -6.72
C TYR A 112 -6.98 -37.78 -6.88
N ASN A 113 -8.14 -37.65 -7.52
CA ASN A 113 -9.14 -38.74 -7.65
C ASN A 113 -9.41 -39.47 -6.32
N ASN A 114 -9.70 -38.70 -5.26
CA ASN A 114 -9.90 -39.17 -3.89
C ASN A 114 -8.69 -39.84 -3.20
N LYS A 115 -7.51 -39.91 -3.83
CA LYS A 115 -6.27 -40.42 -3.23
C LYS A 115 -5.45 -39.28 -2.64
N GLN A 116 -4.95 -39.45 -1.41
CA GLN A 116 -4.01 -38.51 -0.79
C GLN A 116 -2.65 -38.59 -1.47
N VAL A 117 -2.12 -37.46 -1.94
CA VAL A 117 -0.88 -37.39 -2.72
C VAL A 117 0.02 -36.23 -2.26
N CYS A 118 1.34 -36.40 -2.36
CA CYS A 118 2.28 -35.31 -2.12
C CYS A 118 2.27 -34.32 -3.30
N SER A 119 2.70 -33.07 -3.07
CA SER A 119 2.69 -32.00 -4.08
C SER A 119 3.36 -32.40 -5.41
N THR A 120 4.45 -33.17 -5.34
CA THR A 120 5.16 -33.60 -6.56
C THR A 120 4.39 -34.66 -7.33
N CYS A 121 3.77 -35.64 -6.65
CA CYS A 121 2.91 -36.62 -7.32
C CYS A 121 1.69 -35.94 -7.92
N PHE A 122 1.08 -34.99 -7.20
CA PHE A 122 -0.05 -34.20 -7.70
C PHE A 122 0.31 -33.46 -8.99
N SER A 123 1.47 -32.80 -9.05
CA SER A 123 1.90 -32.07 -10.25
C SER A 123 2.03 -32.98 -11.49
N TYR A 124 2.62 -34.17 -11.34
CA TYR A 124 2.75 -35.11 -12.46
C TYR A 124 1.40 -35.76 -12.84
N LEU A 125 0.57 -36.09 -11.85
CA LEU A 125 -0.76 -36.66 -12.05
C LEU A 125 -1.67 -35.68 -12.79
N THR A 126 -1.69 -34.41 -12.41
CA THR A 126 -2.48 -33.38 -13.09
C THR A 126 -1.99 -33.11 -14.51
N LYS A 127 -0.68 -33.27 -14.78
CA LYS A 127 -0.10 -32.96 -16.09
C LYS A 127 -0.19 -34.11 -17.09
N TYR A 128 0.00 -35.36 -16.65
CA TYR A 128 0.11 -36.51 -17.53
C TYR A 128 -0.94 -37.60 -17.26
N GLY A 129 -1.54 -37.60 -16.06
CA GLY A 129 -2.48 -38.63 -15.62
C GLY A 129 -1.79 -39.86 -14.99
N GLU A 130 -2.56 -40.61 -14.20
CA GLU A 130 -2.08 -41.76 -13.42
C GLU A 130 -1.52 -42.91 -14.31
N ASN A 131 -2.09 -43.10 -15.50
CA ASN A 131 -1.70 -44.18 -16.41
C ASN A 131 -0.58 -43.79 -17.39
N SER A 132 -0.01 -42.59 -17.26
CA SER A 132 1.05 -42.11 -18.16
C SER A 132 2.39 -42.80 -17.93
N VAL A 133 3.18 -42.91 -19.00
CA VAL A 133 4.55 -43.45 -18.95
C VAL A 133 5.45 -42.50 -18.16
N GLU A 134 5.20 -41.19 -18.29
CA GLU A 134 5.89 -40.11 -17.60
C GLU A 134 5.75 -40.22 -16.08
N PHE A 135 4.53 -40.45 -15.57
CA PHE A 135 4.30 -40.60 -14.14
C PHE A 135 4.93 -41.89 -13.59
N ARG A 136 4.85 -43.00 -14.33
CA ARG A 136 5.49 -44.27 -13.95
C ARG A 136 7.02 -44.14 -13.88
N ASN A 137 7.63 -43.49 -14.87
CA ASN A 137 9.07 -43.25 -14.90
C ASN A 137 9.51 -42.36 -13.71
N TYR A 138 8.74 -41.32 -13.41
CA TYR A 138 8.96 -40.48 -12.24
C TYR A 138 8.88 -41.29 -10.93
N LEU A 139 7.83 -42.08 -10.73
CA LEU A 139 7.66 -42.90 -9.52
C LEU A 139 8.80 -43.90 -9.35
N ASN A 140 9.19 -44.59 -10.42
CA ASN A 140 10.29 -45.55 -10.36
C ASN A 140 11.60 -44.90 -9.93
N ARG A 141 11.98 -43.76 -10.52
CA ARG A 141 13.19 -43.02 -10.10
C ARG A 141 13.12 -42.60 -8.63
N LYS A 142 11.94 -42.12 -8.20
CA LYS A 142 11.74 -41.61 -6.84
C LYS A 142 11.77 -42.71 -5.79
N LEU A 143 11.25 -43.89 -6.10
CA LEU A 143 11.27 -45.05 -5.20
C LEU A 143 12.65 -45.71 -5.16
N MET A 144 13.36 -45.78 -6.29
CA MET A 144 14.74 -46.31 -6.32
C MET A 144 15.71 -45.48 -5.48
N ASN A 145 15.56 -44.15 -5.49
CA ASN A 145 16.36 -43.26 -4.64
C ASN A 145 16.09 -43.39 -3.14
N LYS A 146 15.05 -44.12 -2.72
CA LYS A 146 14.75 -44.38 -1.30
C LYS A 146 15.29 -45.72 -0.79
N LEU A 147 15.75 -46.60 -1.68
CA LEU A 147 16.27 -47.94 -1.36
C LEU A 147 17.81 -47.98 -1.22
N ILE A 148 18.47 -46.84 -1.43
CA ILE A 148 19.90 -46.61 -1.21
C ILE A 148 20.05 -45.76 0.05
#